data_AF-A0AAP2BRC2-F1
#
_entry.id   AF-A0AAP2BRC2-F1
#
_cell.length_a   1.000
_cell.length_b   1.000
_cell.length_c   1.000
_cell.angle_alpha   90.00
_cell.angle_beta   90.00
_cell.angle_gamma   90.00
#
_symmetry.space_group_name_H-M   'P 1'
#
loop_
_entity.id
_entity.type
_entity.pdbx_description
1 polymer ?
#
loop_
_entity_poly.entity_id
_entity_poly.type
_entity_poly.pdbx_seq_one_letter_code
_entity_poly.pdbx_strand_id
1 'polypeptide(L)'
;MWWFKKKEVAAPEPAKEPEAPKVGIRPEAVVEVRALPKREFQRYEPPKGVIPEAIKSAILAMDSTPYDALNAAYGGYGYGDFESFPGYPYLSTLAQKPEYRKMVGTIAEEMTRKWIKLKTVGDEDKADRVKQLEEAMKRFKVRERFKEAAEHDGYFGGGQIYIDVRSPRGISAWMDDNELQSKLFMSDKKITKGSLQGFRVIEPVWTYPGIYNSDNPLSPDFYKPTQWFVMGRTVHASRMIDFVSRQVPDLLKASYNFRGLSLSQIAEPYVNNWLRTRDSVSDMIHSFSVPVIGTNMSTILQGGAADGLLARLDVFNRCRDNRGAFAKDNNPTQPETVEFVNAPLSGLDALQAQSQEHMSAVSSIPLVKLLGITPNGLNATSDGEIRVFYDYIHALQQSVFKDNLKRVMDIIQL
;
A
#
# COMPACT_ATOMS: atom_id res chain seq x y z
N MET A 1 -29.68 80.50 -58.05
CA MET A 1 -28.79 80.05 -56.95
C MET A 1 -29.41 78.82 -56.33
N TRP A 2 -28.90 77.65 -56.70
CA TRP A 2 -29.44 76.35 -56.28
C TRP A 2 -28.61 75.85 -55.09
N TRP A 3 -29.21 75.78 -53.91
CA TRP A 3 -28.53 75.42 -52.67
C TRP A 3 -28.63 73.91 -52.43
N PHE A 4 -27.46 73.28 -52.31
CA PHE A 4 -27.26 71.84 -52.11
C PHE A 4 -27.85 71.35 -50.77
N LYS A 5 -28.63 70.27 -50.81
CA LYS A 5 -29.04 69.51 -49.62
C LYS A 5 -27.83 68.76 -49.04
N LYS A 6 -27.44 69.10 -47.80
CA LYS A 6 -26.50 68.31 -46.99
C LYS A 6 -27.13 66.94 -46.69
N LYS A 7 -26.37 65.88 -46.98
CA LYS A 7 -26.68 64.48 -46.63
C LYS A 7 -26.51 64.34 -45.10
N GLU A 8 -27.56 63.92 -44.40
CA GLU A 8 -27.45 63.49 -43.01
C GLU A 8 -26.56 62.25 -42.93
N VAL A 9 -25.51 62.33 -42.11
CA VAL A 9 -24.65 61.20 -41.79
C VAL A 9 -25.33 60.45 -40.65
N ALA A 10 -25.78 59.23 -40.91
CA ALA A 10 -26.33 58.34 -39.91
C ALA A 10 -25.28 58.06 -38.81
N ALA A 11 -25.71 58.13 -37.55
CA ALA A 11 -24.87 57.77 -36.41
C ALA A 11 -24.44 56.29 -36.52
N PRO A 12 -23.19 55.94 -36.11
CA PRO A 12 -22.75 54.55 -36.14
C PRO A 12 -23.59 53.72 -35.16
N GLU A 13 -24.04 52.54 -35.60
CA GLU A 13 -24.72 51.57 -34.73
C GLU A 13 -23.80 51.21 -33.54
N PRO A 14 -24.35 51.06 -32.32
CA PRO A 14 -23.56 50.64 -31.18
C PRO A 14 -23.00 49.24 -31.45
N ALA A 15 -21.68 49.11 -31.36
CA ALA A 15 -20.99 47.83 -31.50
C ALA A 15 -21.56 46.84 -30.47
N LYS A 16 -22.09 45.71 -30.95
CA LYS A 16 -22.47 44.59 -30.08
C LYS A 16 -21.24 44.13 -29.33
N GLU A 17 -21.27 44.23 -28.00
CA GLU A 17 -20.26 43.63 -27.14
C GLU A 17 -20.17 42.12 -27.44
N PRO A 18 -18.96 41.54 -27.48
CA PRO A 18 -18.82 40.11 -27.71
C PRO A 18 -19.51 39.36 -26.56
N GLU A 19 -20.51 38.54 -26.88
CA GLU A 19 -21.17 37.68 -25.89
C GLU A 19 -20.10 36.82 -25.21
N ALA A 20 -19.90 37.04 -23.91
CA ALA A 20 -19.05 36.18 -23.10
C ALA A 20 -19.56 34.74 -23.20
N PRO A 21 -18.67 33.75 -23.40
CA PRO A 21 -19.09 32.36 -23.58
C PRO A 21 -19.88 31.92 -22.34
N LYS A 22 -21.15 31.58 -22.54
CA LYS A 22 -22.01 31.03 -21.48
C LYS A 22 -21.40 29.74 -20.98
N VAL A 23 -20.72 29.81 -19.83
CA VAL A 23 -20.26 28.62 -19.11
C VAL A 23 -21.47 28.02 -18.40
N GLY A 24 -22.36 27.40 -19.17
CA GLY A 24 -23.31 26.45 -18.62
C GLY A 24 -22.53 25.28 -18.02
N ILE A 25 -22.89 24.86 -16.81
CA ILE A 25 -22.35 23.64 -16.22
C ILE A 25 -22.68 22.49 -17.18
N ARG A 26 -21.69 22.03 -17.92
CA ARG A 26 -21.85 20.91 -18.85
C ARG A 26 -22.12 19.66 -18.01
N PRO A 27 -23.16 18.87 -18.30
CA PRO A 27 -23.39 17.59 -17.63
C PRO A 27 -22.13 16.70 -17.68
N GLU A 28 -21.40 16.77 -18.80
CA GLU A 28 -20.10 16.13 -19.03
C GLU A 28 -19.05 16.53 -17.99
N ALA A 29 -18.97 17.82 -17.62
CA ALA A 29 -18.04 18.31 -16.61
C ALA A 29 -18.42 17.86 -15.19
N VAL A 30 -19.71 17.60 -14.92
CA VAL A 30 -20.17 17.02 -13.64
C VAL A 30 -19.86 15.52 -13.58
N VAL A 31 -19.88 14.84 -14.73
CA VAL A 31 -19.47 13.42 -14.87
C VAL A 31 -17.95 13.27 -14.75
N GLU A 32 -17.15 14.20 -15.30
CA GLU A 32 -15.69 14.21 -15.16
C GLU A 32 -15.20 14.47 -13.72
N VAL A 33 -15.99 15.14 -12.88
CA VAL A 33 -15.62 15.44 -11.48
C VAL A 33 -15.61 14.18 -10.58
N ARG A 34 -16.21 13.05 -11.00
CA ARG A 34 -16.26 11.83 -10.18
C ARG A 34 -16.20 10.53 -10.99
N ALA A 35 -15.01 10.17 -11.45
CA ALA A 35 -14.54 8.79 -11.38
C ALA A 35 -13.01 8.80 -11.52
N LEU A 36 -12.30 8.68 -10.40
CA LEU A 36 -10.89 8.33 -10.46
C LEU A 36 -10.78 6.97 -11.21
N PRO A 37 -9.79 6.79 -12.09
CA PRO A 37 -9.72 5.65 -12.99
C PRO A 37 -9.72 4.34 -12.20
N LYS A 38 -10.51 3.36 -12.66
CA LYS A 38 -10.55 2.01 -12.07
C LYS A 38 -9.18 1.35 -12.22
N ARG A 39 -8.71 0.67 -11.17
CA ARG A 39 -7.49 -0.14 -11.26
C ARG A 39 -7.86 -1.48 -11.87
N GLU A 40 -7.30 -1.78 -13.03
CA GLU A 40 -7.48 -3.07 -13.70
C GLU A 40 -6.41 -4.07 -13.25
N PHE A 41 -6.71 -5.35 -13.42
CA PHE A 41 -5.70 -6.39 -13.34
C PHE A 41 -4.88 -6.38 -14.62
N GLN A 42 -3.58 -6.27 -14.45
CA GLN A 42 -2.62 -6.29 -15.54
C GLN A 42 -1.39 -7.08 -15.10
N ARG A 43 -0.65 -7.58 -16.08
CA ARG A 43 0.65 -8.19 -15.83
C ARG A 43 1.57 -7.18 -15.18
N TYR A 44 2.29 -7.61 -14.14
CA TYR A 44 3.29 -6.76 -13.51
C TYR A 44 4.48 -6.53 -14.45
N GLU A 45 4.88 -5.27 -14.61
CA GLU A 45 6.10 -4.89 -15.32
C GLU A 45 7.19 -4.49 -14.32
N PRO A 46 8.31 -5.22 -14.24
CA PRO A 46 9.38 -4.88 -13.33
C PRO A 46 10.20 -3.68 -13.84
N PRO A 47 10.89 -2.96 -12.94
CA PRO A 47 11.80 -1.88 -13.32
C PRO A 47 12.84 -2.30 -14.35
N LYS A 48 13.33 -1.32 -15.13
CA LYS A 48 14.39 -1.54 -16.11
C LYS A 48 15.62 -2.17 -15.45
N GLY A 49 16.12 -3.24 -16.06
CA GLY A 49 17.32 -3.95 -15.60
C GLY A 49 17.04 -5.09 -14.63
N VAL A 50 15.80 -5.30 -14.15
CA VAL A 50 15.47 -6.48 -13.33
C VAL A 50 15.48 -7.75 -14.18
N ILE A 51 14.83 -7.74 -15.36
CA ILE A 51 14.92 -8.81 -16.36
C ILE A 51 15.96 -8.39 -17.42
N PRO A 52 16.81 -9.30 -17.92
CA PRO A 52 17.68 -9.02 -19.07
C PRO A 52 16.86 -8.70 -20.33
N GLU A 53 17.17 -7.59 -21.00
CA GLU A 53 16.36 -7.05 -22.11
C GLU A 53 16.19 -8.06 -23.27
N ALA A 54 17.23 -8.86 -23.55
CA ALA A 54 17.22 -9.84 -24.63
C ALA A 54 16.17 -10.95 -24.48
N ILE A 55 15.74 -11.26 -23.24
CA ILE A 55 14.78 -12.33 -22.95
C ILE A 55 13.47 -11.80 -22.36
N LYS A 56 13.34 -10.49 -22.18
CA LYS A 56 12.19 -9.86 -21.52
C LYS A 56 10.87 -10.24 -22.17
N SER A 57 10.78 -10.15 -23.50
CA SER A 57 9.57 -10.52 -24.24
C SER A 57 9.17 -11.98 -24.06
N ALA A 58 10.13 -12.90 -24.12
CA ALA A 58 9.91 -14.34 -23.95
C ALA A 58 9.43 -14.68 -22.54
N ILE A 59 10.05 -14.11 -21.51
CA ILE A 59 9.66 -14.32 -20.11
C ILE A 59 8.26 -13.77 -19.83
N LEU A 60 7.98 -12.56 -20.31
CA LEU A 60 6.67 -11.95 -20.14
C LEU A 60 5.55 -12.72 -20.86
N ALA A 61 5.86 -13.39 -21.98
CA ALA A 61 4.92 -14.22 -22.73
C ALA A 61 4.58 -15.56 -22.06
N MET A 62 5.31 -15.97 -21.01
CA MET A 62 4.97 -17.16 -20.22
C MET A 62 3.71 -16.99 -19.37
N ASP A 63 3.31 -15.74 -19.14
CA ASP A 63 2.07 -15.42 -18.44
C ASP A 63 0.86 -15.70 -19.34
N SER A 64 0.12 -16.75 -19.00
CA SER A 64 -1.09 -17.20 -19.68
C SER A 64 -2.38 -16.65 -19.05
N THR A 65 -2.27 -15.71 -18.10
CA THR A 65 -3.43 -15.16 -17.39
C THR A 65 -4.36 -14.41 -18.37
N PRO A 66 -5.65 -14.78 -18.47
CA PRO A 66 -6.62 -14.11 -19.34
C PRO A 66 -7.12 -12.80 -18.70
N TYR A 67 -6.28 -11.77 -18.70
CA TYR A 67 -6.56 -10.47 -18.05
C TYR A 67 -7.87 -9.83 -18.51
N ASP A 68 -8.20 -9.89 -19.80
CA ASP A 68 -9.45 -9.32 -20.33
C ASP A 68 -10.68 -10.01 -19.75
N ALA A 69 -10.67 -11.34 -19.66
CA ALA A 69 -11.77 -12.11 -19.08
C ALA A 69 -11.88 -11.87 -17.57
N LEU A 70 -10.74 -11.72 -16.90
CA LEU A 70 -10.68 -11.40 -15.47
C LEU A 70 -11.27 -10.00 -15.22
N ASN A 71 -10.81 -8.98 -15.94
CA ASN A 71 -11.33 -7.62 -15.84
C ASN A 71 -12.81 -7.52 -16.25
N ALA A 72 -13.26 -8.29 -17.25
CA ALA A 72 -14.66 -8.35 -17.65
C ALA A 72 -15.55 -9.00 -16.59
N ALA A 73 -15.11 -10.10 -15.97
CA ALA A 73 -15.80 -10.74 -14.86
C ALA A 73 -15.90 -9.80 -13.62
N TYR A 74 -14.92 -8.91 -13.47
CA TYR A 74 -14.83 -7.93 -12.40
C TYR A 74 -15.42 -6.55 -12.74
N GLY A 75 -15.99 -6.36 -13.94
CA GLY A 75 -16.39 -5.06 -14.52
C GLY A 75 -17.53 -4.28 -13.84
N GLY A 76 -17.78 -4.48 -12.55
CA GLY A 76 -18.89 -3.88 -11.80
C GLY A 76 -18.53 -3.08 -10.55
N TYR A 77 -17.31 -3.21 -10.01
CA TYR A 77 -16.96 -2.59 -8.72
C TYR A 77 -16.08 -1.34 -8.89
N GLY A 78 -16.16 -0.45 -7.91
CA GLY A 78 -15.90 0.98 -8.05
C GLY A 78 -14.49 1.38 -7.62
N TYR A 79 -14.21 2.69 -7.71
CA TYR A 79 -12.95 3.25 -7.25
C TYR A 79 -12.75 3.02 -5.74
N GLY A 80 -11.61 2.42 -5.36
CA GLY A 80 -11.26 2.10 -3.96
C GLY A 80 -11.30 0.61 -3.61
N ASP A 81 -11.64 -0.26 -4.57
CA ASP A 81 -11.65 -1.70 -4.34
C ASP A 81 -10.24 -2.30 -4.41
N PHE A 82 -9.96 -3.17 -3.43
CA PHE A 82 -8.67 -3.81 -3.07
C PHE A 82 -8.08 -4.74 -4.11
N GLU A 83 -8.63 -4.72 -5.32
CA GLU A 83 -8.78 -5.95 -6.08
C GLU A 83 -7.56 -6.26 -6.94
N SER A 84 -6.80 -5.26 -7.40
CA SER A 84 -5.57 -5.49 -8.17
C SER A 84 -4.29 -5.03 -7.44
N PHE A 85 -3.14 -5.56 -7.89
CA PHE A 85 -1.85 -5.22 -7.33
C PHE A 85 -1.49 -3.75 -7.60
N PRO A 86 -1.30 -2.91 -6.57
CA PRO A 86 -1.08 -1.47 -6.77
C PRO A 86 0.34 -1.12 -7.23
N GLY A 87 1.26 -2.09 -7.27
CA GLY A 87 2.65 -1.90 -7.64
C GLY A 87 3.55 -1.50 -6.47
N TYR A 88 4.82 -1.94 -6.52
CA TYR A 88 5.78 -1.67 -5.45
C TYR A 88 6.05 -0.18 -5.20
N PRO A 89 6.17 0.71 -6.21
CA PRO A 89 6.40 2.14 -5.93
C PRO A 89 5.30 2.75 -5.05
N TYR A 90 4.04 2.39 -5.30
CA TYR A 90 2.93 2.85 -4.47
C TYR A 90 3.00 2.28 -3.06
N LEU A 91 3.25 0.97 -2.92
CA LEU A 91 3.42 0.33 -1.61
C LEU A 91 4.61 0.93 -0.82
N SER A 92 5.68 1.33 -1.50
CA SER A 92 6.81 2.04 -0.89
C SER A 92 6.41 3.42 -0.35
N THR A 93 5.43 4.10 -0.95
CA THR A 93 4.87 5.34 -0.37
C THR A 93 4.05 5.07 0.88
N LEU A 94 3.25 3.99 0.90
CA LEU A 94 2.49 3.60 2.08
C LEU A 94 3.40 3.21 3.25
N ALA A 95 4.49 2.50 2.97
CA ALA A 95 5.48 2.08 3.97
C ALA A 95 6.22 3.24 4.66
N GLN A 96 6.06 4.49 4.20
CA GLN A 96 6.58 5.68 4.88
C GLN A 96 5.62 6.22 5.96
N LYS A 97 4.32 5.92 5.85
CA LYS A 97 3.32 6.44 6.79
C LYS A 97 3.29 5.60 8.08
N PRO A 98 3.17 6.25 9.26
CA PRO A 98 3.27 5.58 10.55
C PRO A 98 2.18 4.52 10.75
N GLU A 99 0.99 4.70 10.20
CA GLU A 99 -0.15 3.80 10.34
C GLU A 99 0.18 2.40 9.80
N TYR A 100 0.81 2.31 8.63
CA TYR A 100 1.22 1.03 8.04
C TYR A 100 2.50 0.48 8.70
N ARG A 101 3.48 1.36 9.00
CA ARG A 101 4.75 0.96 9.64
C ARG A 101 4.52 0.31 10.99
N LYS A 102 3.60 0.87 11.78
CA LYS A 102 3.29 0.35 13.11
C LYS A 102 2.67 -1.04 13.03
N MET A 103 1.75 -1.27 12.09
CA MET A 103 1.12 -2.58 11.89
C MET A 103 2.16 -3.64 11.50
N VAL A 104 2.89 -3.41 10.40
CA VAL A 104 3.86 -4.37 9.86
C VAL A 104 5.00 -4.60 10.84
N GLY A 105 5.58 -3.52 11.39
CA GLY A 105 6.70 -3.59 12.31
C GLY A 105 6.37 -4.34 13.61
N THR A 106 5.16 -4.14 14.17
CA THR A 106 4.73 -4.83 15.39
C THR A 106 4.60 -6.33 15.16
N ILE A 107 4.02 -6.76 14.04
CA ILE A 107 3.90 -8.18 13.70
C ILE A 107 5.29 -8.80 13.52
N ALA A 108 6.15 -8.20 12.69
CA ALA A 108 7.49 -8.73 12.44
C ALA A 108 8.36 -8.75 13.71
N GLU A 109 8.24 -7.73 14.58
CA GLU A 109 8.92 -7.68 15.86
C GLU A 109 8.43 -8.79 16.79
N GLU A 110 7.13 -9.01 16.95
CA GLU A 110 6.62 -10.06 17.84
C GLU A 110 6.90 -11.47 17.29
N MET A 111 6.90 -11.66 15.97
CA MET A 111 7.33 -12.90 15.32
C MET A 111 8.81 -13.22 15.58
N THR A 112 9.65 -12.23 15.89
CA THR A 112 11.09 -12.43 16.11
C THR A 112 11.55 -12.17 17.53
N ARG A 113 10.70 -11.58 18.39
CA ARG A 113 11.01 -11.18 19.76
C ARG A 113 11.37 -12.37 20.63
N LYS A 114 10.49 -13.38 20.65
CA LYS A 114 10.76 -14.69 21.27
C LYS A 114 11.27 -15.59 20.16
N TRP A 115 12.60 -15.60 20.00
CA TRP A 115 13.29 -16.42 19.01
C TRP A 115 13.18 -17.91 19.35
N ILE A 116 13.95 -18.75 18.68
CA ILE A 116 13.87 -20.20 18.86
C ILE A 116 14.64 -20.69 20.08
N LYS A 117 14.26 -21.88 20.56
CA LYS A 117 15.04 -22.70 21.48
C LYS A 117 15.46 -23.96 20.74
N LEU A 118 16.76 -24.19 20.62
CA LEU A 118 17.29 -25.41 20.05
C LEU A 118 17.18 -26.54 21.08
N LYS A 119 16.66 -27.70 20.63
CA LYS A 119 16.60 -28.91 21.43
C LYS A 119 17.32 -30.03 20.69
N THR A 120 18.13 -30.78 21.42
CA THR A 120 18.80 -31.97 20.89
C THR A 120 17.86 -33.17 20.99
N VAL A 121 18.04 -34.12 20.08
CA VAL A 121 17.34 -35.41 20.11
C VAL A 121 18.40 -36.50 20.27
N GLY A 122 18.16 -37.43 21.19
CA GLY A 122 19.06 -38.53 21.56
C GLY A 122 19.85 -38.27 22.85
N ASP A 123 20.52 -39.32 23.33
CA ASP A 123 21.20 -39.35 24.63
C ASP A 123 22.63 -38.79 24.62
N GLU A 124 23.15 -38.41 23.45
CA GLU A 124 24.46 -37.79 23.31
C GLU A 124 24.45 -36.32 23.72
N ASP A 125 25.43 -35.91 24.53
CA ASP A 125 25.64 -34.50 24.83
C ASP A 125 26.14 -33.76 23.58
N LYS A 126 25.24 -32.95 23.01
CA LYS A 126 25.49 -32.10 21.83
C LYS A 126 25.49 -30.61 22.21
N ALA A 127 25.68 -30.27 23.48
CA ALA A 127 25.65 -28.89 23.96
C ALA A 127 26.61 -27.97 23.17
N ASP A 128 27.83 -28.43 22.87
CA ASP A 128 28.80 -27.66 22.10
C ASP A 128 28.33 -27.37 20.67
N ARG A 129 27.70 -28.34 20.00
CA ARG A 129 27.15 -28.14 18.64
C ARG A 129 25.99 -27.17 18.65
N VAL A 130 25.11 -27.25 19.65
CA VAL A 130 24.02 -26.29 19.84
C VAL A 130 24.58 -24.89 20.04
N LYS A 131 25.57 -24.73 20.91
CA LYS A 131 26.22 -23.44 21.16
C LYS A 131 26.86 -22.87 19.88
N GLN A 132 27.57 -23.68 19.11
CA GLN A 132 28.14 -23.27 17.82
C GLN A 132 27.07 -22.81 16.83
N LEU A 133 25.93 -23.52 16.76
CA LEU A 133 24.82 -23.15 15.89
C LEU A 133 24.18 -21.83 16.34
N GLU A 134 23.97 -21.61 17.64
CA GLU A 134 23.47 -20.34 18.16
C GLU A 134 24.41 -19.17 17.87
N GLU A 135 25.71 -19.36 18.08
CA GLU A 135 26.74 -18.36 17.78
C GLU A 135 26.79 -18.06 16.28
N ALA A 136 26.69 -19.07 15.43
CA ALA A 136 26.64 -18.90 13.97
C ALA A 136 25.37 -18.15 13.53
N MET A 137 24.19 -18.49 14.07
CA MET A 137 22.95 -17.76 13.78
C MET A 137 23.04 -16.29 14.18
N LYS A 138 23.66 -15.97 15.32
CA LYS A 138 23.94 -14.60 15.75
C LYS A 138 24.93 -13.91 14.82
N ARG A 139 26.03 -14.58 14.46
CA ARG A 139 27.05 -14.07 13.53
C ARG A 139 26.44 -13.70 12.18
N PHE A 140 25.56 -14.54 11.64
CA PHE A 140 24.88 -14.30 10.37
C PHE A 140 23.62 -13.44 10.49
N LYS A 141 23.28 -12.97 11.69
CA LYS A 141 22.12 -12.11 11.97
C LYS A 141 20.80 -12.72 11.50
N VAL A 142 20.63 -14.04 11.65
CA VAL A 142 19.48 -14.77 11.08
C VAL A 142 18.15 -14.20 11.58
N ARG A 143 18.07 -13.84 12.87
CA ARG A 143 16.88 -13.24 13.47
C ARG A 143 16.50 -11.92 12.80
N GLU A 144 17.48 -11.06 12.59
CA GLU A 144 17.30 -9.75 11.96
C GLU A 144 16.91 -9.90 10.49
N ARG A 145 17.51 -10.85 9.76
CA ARG A 145 17.15 -11.14 8.36
C ARG A 145 15.73 -11.69 8.22
N PHE A 146 15.29 -12.53 9.15
CA PHE A 146 13.90 -13.02 9.16
C PHE A 146 12.92 -11.90 9.50
N LYS A 147 13.29 -11.00 10.43
CA LYS A 147 12.48 -9.81 10.72
C LYS A 147 12.33 -8.93 9.48
N GLU A 148 13.44 -8.58 8.84
CA GLU A 148 13.48 -7.73 7.64
C GLU A 148 12.69 -8.36 6.47
N ALA A 149 12.80 -9.68 6.27
CA ALA A 149 12.00 -10.40 5.28
C ALA A 149 10.50 -10.42 5.60
N ALA A 150 10.12 -10.55 6.87
CA ALA A 150 8.72 -10.45 7.30
C ALA A 150 8.17 -9.03 7.17
N GLU A 151 9.01 -8.01 7.38
CA GLU A 151 8.64 -6.61 7.11
C GLU A 151 8.39 -6.40 5.61
N HIS A 152 9.26 -6.91 4.73
CA HIS A 152 9.02 -6.87 3.28
C HIS A 152 7.73 -7.60 2.90
N ASP A 153 7.44 -8.75 3.51
CA ASP A 153 6.16 -9.44 3.31
C ASP A 153 4.96 -8.58 3.72
N GLY A 154 5.02 -7.94 4.89
CA GLY A 154 3.96 -7.04 5.33
C GLY A 154 3.78 -5.82 4.41
N TYR A 155 4.87 -5.17 4.00
CA TYR A 155 4.79 -3.95 3.18
C TYR A 155 4.47 -4.23 1.71
N PHE A 156 5.03 -5.30 1.15
CA PHE A 156 5.09 -5.55 -0.30
C PHE A 156 4.44 -6.87 -0.72
N GLY A 157 3.95 -7.68 0.23
CA GLY A 157 3.30 -8.96 -0.04
C GLY A 157 4.28 -10.13 -0.19
N GLY A 158 5.58 -9.88 -0.13
CA GLY A 158 6.57 -10.93 0.13
C GLY A 158 7.96 -10.37 0.41
N GLY A 159 8.87 -11.23 0.81
CA GLY A 159 10.28 -10.92 1.02
C GLY A 159 11.13 -12.11 0.61
N GLN A 160 12.37 -11.87 0.17
CA GLN A 160 13.28 -12.96 -0.17
C GLN A 160 14.61 -12.82 0.55
N ILE A 161 15.17 -13.95 0.98
CA ILE A 161 16.52 -14.01 1.55
C ILE A 161 17.40 -14.80 0.59
N TYR A 162 18.45 -14.15 0.06
CA TYR A 162 19.50 -14.78 -0.73
C TYR A 162 20.55 -15.44 0.18
N ILE A 163 20.88 -16.68 -0.12
CA ILE A 163 21.91 -17.47 0.56
C ILE A 163 23.24 -17.28 -0.19
N ASP A 164 24.17 -16.57 0.42
CA ASP A 164 25.48 -16.32 -0.19
C ASP A 164 26.52 -17.33 0.25
N VAL A 165 27.06 -18.06 -0.73
CA VAL A 165 28.13 -19.05 -0.54
C VAL A 165 29.31 -18.73 -1.44
N ARG A 166 30.50 -19.23 -1.11
CA ARG A 166 31.64 -19.17 -2.04
C ARG A 166 31.40 -20.10 -3.22
N SER A 167 31.66 -19.59 -4.42
CA SER A 167 31.80 -20.38 -5.64
C SER A 167 33.02 -21.29 -5.57
N PRO A 168 33.12 -22.32 -6.44
CA PRO A 168 34.33 -23.13 -6.60
C PRO A 168 35.59 -22.31 -6.94
N ARG A 169 35.41 -21.09 -7.46
CA ARG A 169 36.49 -20.14 -7.79
C ARG A 169 36.97 -19.32 -6.59
N GLY A 170 36.41 -19.54 -5.40
CA GLY A 170 36.77 -18.84 -4.17
C GLY A 170 36.18 -17.43 -4.02
N ILE A 171 35.48 -16.92 -5.03
CA ILE A 171 34.72 -15.66 -4.98
C ILE A 171 33.29 -15.90 -4.50
N SER A 172 32.58 -14.86 -4.07
CA SER A 172 31.17 -14.98 -3.68
C SER A 172 30.31 -15.42 -4.87
N ALA A 173 29.34 -16.31 -4.64
CA ALA A 173 28.49 -16.86 -5.71
C ALA A 173 27.77 -15.75 -6.48
N TRP A 174 27.40 -14.64 -5.83
CA TRP A 174 26.73 -13.53 -6.52
C TRP A 174 27.60 -12.84 -7.59
N MET A 175 28.91 -13.07 -7.61
CA MET A 175 29.84 -12.58 -8.63
C MET A 175 30.12 -13.62 -9.75
N ASP A 176 29.55 -14.82 -9.67
CA ASP A 176 29.73 -15.89 -10.66
C ASP A 176 28.36 -16.32 -11.20
N ASP A 177 28.03 -15.85 -12.40
CA ASP A 177 26.69 -16.05 -12.99
C ASP A 177 26.38 -17.54 -13.23
N ASN A 178 27.38 -18.36 -13.54
CA ASN A 178 27.19 -19.81 -13.69
C ASN A 178 26.84 -20.46 -12.35
N GLU A 179 27.48 -20.02 -11.28
CA GLU A 179 27.19 -20.51 -9.93
C GLU A 179 25.78 -20.09 -9.51
N LEU A 180 25.36 -18.84 -9.75
CA LEU A 180 24.00 -18.37 -9.42
C LEU A 180 22.89 -19.18 -10.10
N GLN A 181 23.08 -19.52 -11.37
CA GLN A 181 22.11 -20.30 -12.14
C GLN A 181 22.05 -21.77 -11.71
N SER A 182 23.13 -22.28 -11.12
CA SER A 182 23.19 -23.67 -10.66
C SER A 182 22.38 -23.88 -9.38
N LYS A 183 21.75 -25.05 -9.28
CA LYS A 183 21.06 -25.48 -8.05
C LYS A 183 22.03 -25.58 -6.88
N LEU A 184 21.68 -24.91 -5.78
CA LEU A 184 22.34 -25.05 -4.49
C LEU A 184 21.85 -26.34 -3.81
N PHE A 185 22.65 -27.39 -3.89
CA PHE A 185 22.41 -28.64 -3.19
C PHE A 185 22.81 -28.52 -1.71
N MET A 186 21.95 -29.02 -0.82
CA MET A 186 22.20 -29.09 0.62
C MET A 186 23.16 -30.25 0.92
N SER A 187 24.45 -30.05 0.62
CA SER A 187 25.50 -31.05 0.79
C SER A 187 26.82 -30.38 1.15
N ASP A 188 27.62 -31.05 1.95
CA ASP A 188 28.99 -30.65 2.34
C ASP A 188 29.93 -30.47 1.13
N LYS A 189 29.67 -31.18 0.02
CA LYS A 189 30.41 -31.03 -1.25
C LYS A 189 30.14 -29.70 -1.94
N LYS A 190 28.90 -29.20 -1.86
CA LYS A 190 28.49 -27.95 -2.52
C LYS A 190 28.61 -26.74 -1.59
N ILE A 191 28.23 -26.91 -0.33
CA ILE A 191 28.36 -25.93 0.74
C ILE A 191 29.46 -26.46 1.67
N THR A 192 30.71 -26.21 1.30
CA THR A 192 31.86 -26.66 2.08
C THR A 192 31.98 -25.86 3.38
N LYS A 193 32.63 -26.44 4.40
CA LYS A 193 32.85 -25.78 5.68
C LYS A 193 33.52 -24.40 5.49
N GLY A 194 32.85 -23.35 5.98
CA GLY A 194 33.32 -21.96 5.86
C GLY A 194 33.02 -21.27 4.51
N SER A 195 32.32 -21.94 3.59
CA SER A 195 31.89 -21.33 2.32
C SER A 195 30.73 -20.34 2.49
N LEU A 196 29.83 -20.56 3.46
CA LEU A 196 28.71 -19.66 3.76
C LEU A 196 29.23 -18.26 4.15
N GLN A 197 28.94 -17.27 3.31
CA GLN A 197 29.31 -15.87 3.53
C GLN A 197 28.23 -15.14 4.32
N GLY A 198 26.96 -15.48 4.11
CA GLY A 198 25.85 -14.97 4.91
C GLY A 198 24.52 -14.93 4.15
N PHE A 199 23.58 -14.17 4.71
CA PHE A 199 22.23 -14.02 4.19
C PHE A 199 21.95 -12.54 3.88
N ARG A 200 21.35 -12.27 2.71
CA ARG A 200 20.93 -10.91 2.31
C ARG A 200 19.44 -10.89 2.02
N VAL A 201 18.71 -9.97 2.65
CA VAL A 201 17.31 -9.76 2.30
C VAL A 201 17.24 -8.88 1.06
N ILE A 202 16.34 -9.22 0.15
CA ILE A 202 16.11 -8.51 -1.10
C ILE A 202 14.65 -8.08 -1.11
N GLU A 203 14.40 -6.79 -1.38
CA GLU A 203 13.04 -6.30 -1.60
C GLU A 203 12.47 -6.86 -2.90
N PRO A 204 11.16 -7.20 -2.93
CA PRO A 204 10.52 -7.77 -4.11
C PRO A 204 10.65 -6.96 -5.39
N VAL A 205 10.74 -5.62 -5.29
CA VAL A 205 10.84 -4.71 -6.46
C VAL A 205 12.07 -4.98 -7.33
N TRP A 206 13.14 -5.55 -6.74
CA TRP A 206 14.39 -5.87 -7.44
C TRP A 206 14.42 -7.28 -8.00
N THR A 207 13.29 -8.00 -7.93
CA THR A 207 13.17 -9.41 -8.28
C THR A 207 11.99 -9.66 -9.20
N TYR A 208 12.16 -10.58 -10.14
CA TYR A 208 11.08 -11.02 -11.03
C TYR A 208 11.18 -12.54 -11.23
N PRO A 209 10.07 -13.30 -11.26
CA PRO A 209 10.11 -14.74 -11.49
C PRO A 209 10.69 -15.06 -12.86
N GLY A 210 11.57 -16.05 -12.92
CA GLY A 210 12.04 -16.65 -14.16
C GLY A 210 11.09 -17.71 -14.66
N ILE A 211 11.64 -18.85 -15.05
CA ILE A 211 10.86 -19.99 -15.56
C ILE A 211 9.98 -20.59 -14.44
N TYR A 212 8.71 -20.85 -14.74
CA TYR A 212 7.76 -21.57 -13.88
C TYR A 212 6.86 -22.48 -14.73
N ASN A 213 6.27 -23.50 -14.10
CA ASN A 213 5.30 -24.39 -14.72
C ASN A 213 3.88 -23.79 -14.65
N SER A 214 3.23 -23.61 -15.79
CA SER A 214 1.81 -23.22 -15.90
C SER A 214 0.96 -24.24 -16.67
N ASP A 215 1.51 -25.41 -17.00
CA ASP A 215 0.90 -26.39 -17.89
C ASP A 215 0.02 -27.41 -17.14
N ASN A 216 0.50 -27.92 -15.99
CA ASN A 216 -0.16 -29.02 -15.29
C ASN A 216 -0.40 -28.71 -13.79
N PRO A 217 -1.65 -28.47 -13.36
CA PRO A 217 -1.99 -28.19 -11.96
C PRO A 217 -1.74 -29.35 -11.00
N LEU A 218 -1.58 -30.59 -11.51
CA LEU A 218 -1.26 -31.76 -10.69
C LEU A 218 0.25 -31.84 -10.36
N SER A 219 1.08 -31.03 -11.02
CA SER A 219 2.53 -31.05 -10.80
C SER A 219 2.90 -30.32 -9.49
N PRO A 220 3.85 -30.86 -8.69
CA PRO A 220 4.30 -30.20 -7.46
C PRO A 220 4.90 -28.79 -7.65
N ASP A 221 5.33 -28.46 -8.87
CA ASP A 221 5.95 -27.19 -9.26
C ASP A 221 5.00 -26.23 -10.01
N PHE A 222 3.71 -26.54 -10.08
CA PHE A 222 2.71 -25.65 -10.70
C PHE A 222 2.70 -24.26 -10.03
N TYR A 223 2.86 -23.22 -10.85
CA TYR A 223 3.01 -21.82 -10.45
C TYR A 223 4.08 -21.58 -9.35
N LYS A 224 5.18 -22.35 -9.40
CA LYS A 224 6.36 -22.16 -8.56
C LYS A 224 7.58 -21.86 -9.44
N PRO A 225 8.15 -20.64 -9.34
CA PRO A 225 9.35 -20.29 -10.10
C PRO A 225 10.54 -21.18 -9.73
N THR A 226 11.22 -21.70 -10.75
CA THR A 226 12.48 -22.46 -10.61
C THR A 226 13.70 -21.55 -10.63
N GLN A 227 13.53 -20.33 -11.15
CA GLN A 227 14.54 -19.29 -11.25
C GLN A 227 13.93 -17.94 -10.87
N TRP A 228 14.78 -17.00 -10.46
CA TRP A 228 14.47 -15.60 -10.20
C TRP A 228 15.48 -14.73 -10.94
N PHE A 229 15.02 -13.63 -11.52
CA PHE A 229 15.88 -12.55 -11.97
C PHE A 229 16.07 -11.56 -10.82
N VAL A 230 17.32 -11.27 -10.48
CA VAL A 230 17.71 -10.30 -9.47
C VAL A 230 18.60 -9.27 -10.15
N MET A 231 18.06 -8.09 -10.47
CA MET A 231 18.79 -7.02 -11.17
C MET A 231 19.58 -7.53 -12.40
N GLY A 232 18.92 -8.30 -13.27
CA GLY A 232 19.48 -8.79 -14.54
C GLY A 232 20.31 -10.07 -14.39
N ARG A 233 20.51 -10.58 -13.17
CA ARG A 233 21.16 -11.87 -12.94
C ARG A 233 20.13 -12.96 -12.72
N THR A 234 20.30 -14.09 -13.39
CA THR A 234 19.48 -15.28 -13.17
C THR A 234 19.99 -16.05 -11.95
N VAL A 235 19.13 -16.27 -10.97
CA VAL A 235 19.41 -16.97 -9.72
C VAL A 235 18.48 -18.17 -9.60
N HIS A 236 19.03 -19.35 -9.33
CA HIS A 236 18.21 -20.54 -9.09
C HIS A 236 17.36 -20.39 -7.81
N ALA A 237 16.09 -20.80 -7.82
CA ALA A 237 15.19 -20.64 -6.68
C ALA A 237 15.70 -21.31 -5.39
N SER A 238 16.52 -22.36 -5.50
CA SER A 238 17.16 -22.99 -4.35
C SER A 238 18.27 -22.13 -3.68
N ARG A 239 18.56 -20.93 -4.17
CA ARG A 239 19.43 -19.95 -3.50
C ARG A 239 18.64 -18.85 -2.80
N MET A 240 17.32 -18.89 -2.95
CA MET A 240 16.38 -17.95 -2.36
C MET A 240 15.53 -18.67 -1.31
N ILE A 241 15.15 -17.92 -0.28
CA ILE A 241 14.20 -18.31 0.75
C ILE A 241 13.07 -17.29 0.67
N ASP A 242 11.88 -17.76 0.32
CA ASP A 242 10.73 -16.90 0.04
C ASP A 242 9.82 -16.79 1.26
N PHE A 243 9.42 -15.56 1.59
CA PHE A 243 8.49 -15.21 2.65
C PHE A 243 7.25 -14.65 1.97
N VAL A 244 6.16 -15.42 1.99
CA VAL A 244 4.86 -14.99 1.46
C VAL A 244 3.78 -15.48 2.42
N SER A 245 3.26 -14.61 3.27
CA SER A 245 2.28 -14.98 4.30
C SER A 245 0.84 -15.01 3.78
N ARG A 246 0.52 -14.24 2.74
CA ARG A 246 -0.84 -14.08 2.18
C ARG A 246 -0.85 -14.37 0.69
N GLN A 247 -0.62 -15.62 0.30
CA GLN A 247 -0.56 -16.01 -1.11
C GLN A 247 -1.87 -15.66 -1.84
N VAL A 248 -1.73 -15.07 -3.03
CA VAL A 248 -2.87 -14.85 -3.94
C VAL A 248 -3.20 -16.15 -4.70
N PRO A 249 -4.44 -16.31 -5.19
CA PRO A 249 -4.80 -17.42 -6.07
C PRO A 249 -3.88 -17.52 -7.29
N ASP A 250 -3.71 -18.73 -7.84
CA ASP A 250 -2.78 -19.00 -8.94
C ASP A 250 -2.97 -18.07 -10.15
N LEU A 251 -4.23 -17.76 -10.46
CA LEU A 251 -4.62 -16.83 -11.52
C LEU A 251 -4.06 -15.40 -11.35
N LEU A 252 -3.82 -14.97 -10.11
CA LEU A 252 -3.32 -13.63 -9.79
C LEU A 252 -1.82 -13.62 -9.49
N LYS A 253 -1.14 -14.78 -9.45
CA LYS A 253 0.28 -14.82 -9.09
C LYS A 253 1.12 -13.99 -10.04
N ALA A 254 0.87 -14.05 -11.35
CA ALA A 254 1.63 -13.27 -12.32
C ALA A 254 1.43 -11.75 -12.12
N SER A 255 0.19 -11.29 -11.85
CA SER A 255 -0.09 -9.87 -11.58
C SER A 255 0.53 -9.36 -10.28
N TYR A 256 0.73 -10.24 -9.29
CA TYR A 256 1.39 -9.93 -8.02
C TYR A 256 2.89 -10.26 -8.01
N ASN A 257 3.53 -10.48 -9.18
CA ASN A 257 4.95 -10.83 -9.27
C ASN A 257 5.34 -12.07 -8.44
N PHE A 258 4.42 -13.03 -8.34
CA PHE A 258 4.49 -14.24 -7.52
C PHE A 258 4.77 -13.93 -6.04
N ARG A 259 4.23 -12.80 -5.57
CA ARG A 259 4.10 -12.44 -4.17
C ARG A 259 2.65 -12.61 -3.74
N GLY A 260 2.41 -12.35 -2.46
CA GLY A 260 1.11 -12.33 -1.84
C GLY A 260 0.51 -10.92 -1.78
N LEU A 261 -0.64 -10.84 -1.12
CA LEU A 261 -1.30 -9.61 -0.76
C LEU A 261 -0.54 -8.93 0.39
N SER A 262 -0.17 -7.66 0.22
CA SER A 262 0.52 -6.92 1.28
C SER A 262 -0.46 -6.49 2.38
N LEU A 263 0.01 -6.44 3.62
CA LEU A 263 -0.79 -5.86 4.71
C LEU A 263 -1.05 -4.37 4.45
N SER A 264 -0.10 -3.66 3.83
CA SER A 264 -0.28 -2.27 3.40
C SER A 264 -1.48 -2.09 2.48
N GLN A 265 -1.65 -2.97 1.49
CA GLN A 265 -2.78 -2.94 0.56
C GLN A 265 -4.10 -3.17 1.30
N ILE A 266 -4.17 -4.19 2.17
CA ILE A 266 -5.40 -4.51 2.91
C ILE A 266 -5.76 -3.39 3.90
N ALA A 267 -4.76 -2.75 4.52
CA ALA A 267 -4.96 -1.71 5.51
C ALA A 267 -5.35 -0.35 4.91
N GLU A 268 -5.17 -0.16 3.60
CA GLU A 268 -5.39 1.13 2.92
C GLU A 268 -6.77 1.79 3.14
N PRO A 269 -7.92 1.10 3.07
CA PRO A 269 -9.23 1.77 3.23
C PRO A 269 -9.40 2.24 4.67
N TYR A 270 -8.96 1.42 5.62
CA TYR A 270 -9.09 1.67 7.05
C TYR A 270 -8.24 2.85 7.46
N VAL A 271 -6.99 2.91 6.96
CA VAL A 271 -6.10 4.05 7.18
C VAL A 271 -6.64 5.31 6.51
N ASN A 272 -7.13 5.23 5.27
CA ASN A 272 -7.70 6.39 4.58
C ASN A 272 -8.97 6.91 5.29
N ASN A 273 -9.83 6.01 5.79
CA ASN A 273 -11.00 6.39 6.59
C ASN A 273 -10.62 7.09 7.89
N TRP A 274 -9.62 6.57 8.60
CA TRP A 274 -9.06 7.22 9.80
C TRP A 274 -8.51 8.61 9.48
N LEU A 275 -7.63 8.73 8.47
CA LEU A 275 -7.01 10.00 8.09
C LEU A 275 -8.07 11.03 7.69
N ARG A 276 -9.03 10.63 6.86
CA ARG A 276 -10.14 11.50 6.44
C ARG A 276 -10.98 11.97 7.63
N THR A 277 -11.28 11.06 8.57
CA THR A 277 -12.08 11.39 9.77
C THR A 277 -11.31 12.37 10.65
N ARG A 278 -10.04 12.08 10.93
CA ARG A 278 -9.15 12.96 11.71
C ARG A 278 -9.06 14.36 11.10
N ASP A 279 -8.82 14.44 9.79
CA ASP A 279 -8.67 15.71 9.10
C ASP A 279 -9.99 16.49 9.09
N SER A 280 -11.12 15.80 8.85
CA SER A 280 -12.46 16.42 8.89
C SER A 280 -12.83 16.95 10.28
N VAL A 281 -12.46 16.24 11.35
CA VAL A 281 -12.66 16.70 12.73
C VAL A 281 -11.77 17.92 13.00
N SER A 282 -10.51 17.91 12.57
CA SER A 282 -9.60 19.05 12.68
C SER A 282 -10.14 20.28 11.94
N ASP A 283 -10.64 20.11 10.73
CA ASP A 283 -11.26 21.18 9.94
C ASP A 283 -12.54 21.71 10.61
N MET A 284 -13.32 20.84 11.24
CA MET A 284 -14.53 21.24 11.96
C MET A 284 -14.20 22.10 13.20
N ILE A 285 -13.08 21.84 13.88
CA ILE A 285 -12.59 22.71 14.96
C ILE A 285 -12.32 24.13 14.43
N HIS A 286 -11.81 24.25 13.20
CA HIS A 286 -11.56 25.54 12.55
C HIS A 286 -12.79 26.20 11.92
N SER A 287 -13.89 25.45 11.71
CA SER A 287 -15.06 25.93 10.97
C SER A 287 -16.40 25.43 11.53
N PHE A 288 -16.54 25.40 12.85
CA PHE A 288 -17.79 24.97 13.51
C PHE A 288 -19.01 25.88 13.23
N SER A 289 -18.79 27.10 12.73
CA SER A 289 -19.86 27.99 12.25
C SER A 289 -19.93 27.95 10.72
N VAL A 290 -21.10 27.58 10.18
CA VAL A 290 -21.32 27.58 8.73
C VAL A 290 -22.01 28.89 8.34
N PRO A 291 -21.31 29.83 7.71
CA PRO A 291 -21.98 31.02 7.19
C PRO A 291 -22.92 30.62 6.04
N VAL A 292 -24.08 31.28 5.96
CA VAL A 292 -25.09 31.05 4.92
C VAL A 292 -25.23 32.33 4.10
N ILE A 293 -24.91 32.26 2.81
CA ILE A 293 -25.18 33.36 1.86
C ILE A 293 -26.55 33.14 1.24
N GLY A 294 -27.51 34.01 1.55
CA GLY A 294 -28.75 34.13 0.78
C GLY A 294 -28.52 34.96 -0.49
N THR A 295 -28.93 34.45 -1.65
CA THR A 295 -28.85 35.20 -2.92
C THR A 295 -30.00 34.85 -3.87
N ASN A 296 -30.22 35.68 -4.90
CA ASN A 296 -31.23 35.41 -5.92
C ASN A 296 -30.69 34.40 -6.96
N MET A 297 -31.16 33.15 -6.85
CA MET A 297 -30.75 32.04 -7.73
C MET A 297 -31.47 32.02 -9.09
N SER A 298 -32.46 32.89 -9.33
CA SER A 298 -33.24 32.88 -10.57
C SER A 298 -32.38 33.12 -11.81
N THR A 299 -31.42 34.04 -11.71
CA THR A 299 -30.52 34.43 -12.81
C THR A 299 -29.52 33.32 -13.15
N ILE A 300 -29.11 32.52 -12.17
CA ILE A 300 -28.12 31.43 -12.35
C ILE A 300 -28.79 30.19 -12.94
N LEU A 301 -29.98 29.83 -12.45
CA LEU A 301 -30.74 28.69 -12.98
C LEU A 301 -31.27 28.94 -14.39
N GLN A 302 -31.33 30.20 -14.84
CA GLN A 302 -31.69 30.63 -16.20
C GLN A 302 -30.48 30.81 -17.13
N GLY A 303 -29.26 30.48 -16.68
CA GLY A 303 -28.06 30.50 -17.52
C GLY A 303 -27.43 31.88 -17.73
N GLY A 304 -27.66 32.82 -16.81
CA GLY A 304 -26.95 34.12 -16.77
C GLY A 304 -25.52 34.03 -16.22
N ALA A 305 -24.72 35.07 -16.44
CA ALA A 305 -23.33 35.13 -15.96
C ALA A 305 -23.27 35.12 -14.41
N ALA A 306 -22.54 34.15 -13.85
CA ALA A 306 -22.44 33.94 -12.40
C ALA A 306 -21.11 34.46 -11.79
N ASP A 307 -20.27 35.12 -12.58
CA ASP A 307 -18.88 35.45 -12.22
C ASP A 307 -18.78 36.28 -10.93
N GLY A 308 -19.67 37.26 -10.74
CA GLY A 308 -19.71 38.08 -9.54
C GLY A 308 -20.20 37.35 -8.28
N LEU A 309 -21.01 36.29 -8.42
CA LEU A 309 -21.37 35.45 -7.27
C LEU A 309 -20.26 34.44 -6.99
N LEU A 310 -19.70 33.81 -8.02
CA LEU A 310 -18.60 32.85 -7.87
C LEU A 310 -17.36 33.51 -7.26
N ALA A 311 -17.02 34.74 -7.64
CA ALA A 311 -15.94 35.51 -7.02
C ALA A 311 -16.21 35.80 -5.53
N ARG A 312 -17.46 36.10 -5.16
CA ARG A 312 -17.85 36.27 -3.74
C ARG A 312 -17.82 34.94 -2.99
N LEU A 313 -18.24 33.84 -3.60
CA LEU A 313 -18.17 32.49 -3.03
C LEU A 313 -16.72 32.00 -2.88
N ASP A 314 -15.81 32.39 -3.77
CA ASP A 314 -14.39 32.08 -3.64
C ASP A 314 -13.73 32.88 -2.51
N VAL A 315 -14.00 34.19 -2.41
CA VAL A 315 -13.60 34.99 -1.24
C VAL A 315 -14.19 34.43 0.05
N PHE A 316 -15.45 33.98 0.00
CA PHE A 316 -16.14 33.35 1.11
C PHE A 316 -15.46 32.05 1.58
N ASN A 317 -15.09 31.17 0.65
CA ASN A 317 -14.36 29.93 0.98
C ASN A 317 -12.97 30.22 1.57
N ARG A 318 -12.29 31.30 1.12
CA ARG A 318 -10.97 31.69 1.61
C ARG A 318 -10.99 32.36 2.98
N CYS A 319 -12.10 33.00 3.36
CA CYS A 319 -12.27 33.72 4.64
C CYS A 319 -13.10 32.96 5.69
N ARG A 320 -13.41 31.67 5.47
CA ARG A 320 -14.29 30.79 6.26
C ARG A 320 -13.88 30.54 7.74
N ASP A 321 -12.80 31.11 8.25
CA ASP A 321 -12.35 30.89 9.64
C ASP A 321 -13.26 31.57 10.67
N ASN A 322 -13.41 30.95 11.86
CA ASN A 322 -14.26 31.42 12.97
C ASN A 322 -13.78 32.73 13.62
N ARG A 323 -12.66 33.29 13.15
CA ARG A 323 -12.12 34.59 13.59
C ARG A 323 -12.69 35.78 12.82
N GLY A 324 -13.46 35.53 11.75
CA GLY A 324 -14.15 36.55 10.96
C GLY A 324 -15.57 36.83 11.46
N ALA A 325 -16.09 38.02 11.14
CA ALA A 325 -17.51 38.36 11.26
C ALA A 325 -18.09 38.56 9.86
N PHE A 326 -19.29 38.04 9.62
CA PHE A 326 -19.96 38.13 8.33
C PHE A 326 -21.19 39.04 8.44
N ALA A 327 -21.27 40.03 7.56
CA ALA A 327 -22.44 40.90 7.46
C ALA A 327 -23.49 40.23 6.55
N LYS A 328 -24.69 40.00 7.10
CA LYS A 328 -25.87 39.69 6.30
C LYS A 328 -26.68 40.97 6.11
N ASP A 329 -27.26 41.16 4.93
CA ASP A 329 -28.17 42.26 4.70
C ASP A 329 -29.41 42.08 5.58
N ASN A 330 -29.81 43.14 6.27
CA ASN A 330 -30.99 43.15 7.13
C ASN A 330 -32.04 44.05 6.49
N ASN A 331 -33.32 43.75 6.68
CA ASN A 331 -34.35 44.65 6.21
C ASN A 331 -34.14 46.03 6.87
N PRO A 332 -34.16 47.16 6.13
CA PRO A 332 -33.93 48.49 6.70
C PRO A 332 -34.89 48.88 7.82
N THR A 333 -36.00 48.15 8.00
CA THR A 333 -36.95 48.35 9.11
C THR A 333 -36.73 47.41 10.31
N GLN A 334 -35.72 46.55 10.30
CA GLN A 334 -35.40 45.60 11.36
C GLN A 334 -34.13 46.02 12.15
N PRO A 335 -34.06 45.76 13.46
CA PRO A 335 -32.87 46.05 14.27
C PRO A 335 -31.70 45.14 13.90
N GLU A 336 -30.46 45.59 14.14
CA GLU A 336 -29.25 44.78 13.94
C GLU A 336 -29.30 43.48 14.77
N THR A 337 -29.18 42.33 14.09
CA THR A 337 -29.23 41.00 14.73
C THR A 337 -27.91 40.27 14.50
N VAL A 338 -27.42 39.59 15.53
CA VAL A 338 -26.28 38.67 15.45
C VAL A 338 -26.81 37.24 15.59
N GLU A 339 -26.48 36.36 14.63
CA GLU A 339 -26.87 34.96 14.65
C GLU A 339 -25.64 34.06 14.56
N PHE A 340 -25.61 33.04 15.41
CA PHE A 340 -24.58 32.00 15.40
C PHE A 340 -25.23 30.68 14.95
N VAL A 341 -24.88 30.19 13.76
CA VAL A 341 -25.27 28.86 13.30
C VAL A 341 -24.22 27.87 13.80
N ASN A 342 -24.48 27.28 14.97
CA ASN A 342 -23.57 26.33 15.58
C ASN A 342 -23.77 24.92 15.00
N ALA A 343 -22.71 24.30 14.49
CA ALA A 343 -22.70 22.86 14.24
C ALA A 343 -22.48 22.12 15.57
N PRO A 344 -23.31 21.12 15.94
CA PRO A 344 -23.07 20.34 17.15
C PRO A 344 -21.80 19.50 17.00
N LEU A 345 -20.82 19.72 17.89
CA LEU A 345 -19.56 18.97 17.92
C LEU A 345 -19.62 17.69 18.79
N SER A 346 -20.78 17.41 19.38
CA SER A 346 -20.98 16.25 20.26
C SER A 346 -20.86 14.93 19.50
N GLY A 347 -20.08 13.99 20.01
CA GLY A 347 -19.94 12.64 19.45
C GLY A 347 -18.88 12.49 18.36
N LEU A 348 -18.17 13.58 18.00
CA LEU A 348 -17.04 13.51 17.06
C LEU A 348 -15.87 12.70 17.62
N ASP A 349 -15.65 12.77 18.92
CA ASP A 349 -14.66 11.97 19.66
C ASP A 349 -14.94 10.47 19.51
N ALA A 350 -16.21 10.06 19.63
CA ALA A 350 -16.63 8.67 19.47
C ALA A 350 -16.44 8.18 18.03
N LEU A 351 -16.79 9.00 17.03
CA LEU A 351 -16.57 8.66 15.61
C LEU A 351 -15.08 8.54 15.28
N GLN A 352 -14.27 9.46 15.81
CA GLN A 352 -12.82 9.43 15.64
C GLN A 352 -12.23 8.17 16.29
N ALA A 353 -12.61 7.85 17.54
CA ALA A 353 -12.17 6.63 18.22
C ALA A 353 -12.56 5.36 17.45
N GLN A 354 -13.81 5.25 16.99
CA GLN A 354 -14.27 4.08 16.22
C GLN A 354 -13.49 3.91 14.91
N SER A 355 -13.22 5.01 14.20
CA SER A 355 -12.40 4.95 12.98
C SER A 355 -10.96 4.51 13.26
N GLN A 356 -10.44 4.84 14.45
CA GLN A 356 -9.14 4.37 14.92
C GLN A 356 -9.16 2.86 15.24
N GLU A 357 -10.23 2.37 15.86
CA GLU A 357 -10.40 0.95 16.21
C GLU A 357 -10.47 0.04 14.98
N HIS A 358 -11.11 0.50 13.91
CA HIS A 358 -11.16 -0.24 12.64
C HIS A 358 -9.76 -0.53 12.06
N MET A 359 -8.75 0.31 12.33
CA MET A 359 -7.36 0.03 11.93
C MET A 359 -6.75 -1.17 12.69
N SER A 360 -7.19 -1.43 13.92
CA SER A 360 -6.75 -2.59 14.69
C SER A 360 -7.34 -3.89 14.16
N ALA A 361 -8.58 -3.86 13.65
CA ALA A 361 -9.26 -5.02 13.12
C ALA A 361 -8.51 -5.66 11.94
N VAL A 362 -8.02 -4.85 10.99
CA VAL A 362 -7.33 -5.36 9.79
C VAL A 362 -5.96 -5.98 10.07
N SER A 363 -5.24 -5.47 11.07
CA SER A 363 -3.92 -5.99 11.44
C SER A 363 -3.99 -7.15 12.44
N SER A 364 -5.17 -7.42 13.02
CA SER A 364 -5.37 -8.34 14.15
C SER A 364 -4.53 -7.97 15.39
N ILE A 365 -4.04 -6.73 15.47
CA ILE A 365 -3.26 -6.24 16.62
C ILE A 365 -4.21 -5.60 17.63
N PRO A 366 -4.20 -6.04 18.90
CA PRO A 366 -5.01 -5.43 19.96
C PRO A 366 -4.72 -3.93 20.14
N LEU A 367 -5.74 -3.15 20.50
CA LEU A 367 -5.66 -1.69 20.67
C LEU A 367 -4.55 -1.28 21.64
N VAL A 368 -4.42 -1.99 22.75
CA VAL A 368 -3.38 -1.75 23.76
C VAL A 368 -1.97 -1.89 23.20
N LYS A 369 -1.79 -2.75 22.19
CA LYS A 369 -0.49 -3.01 21.57
C LYS A 369 -0.21 -2.08 20.39
N LEU A 370 -1.23 -1.81 19.58
CA LEU A 370 -1.11 -0.94 18.40
C LEU A 370 -1.02 0.54 18.79
N LEU A 371 -1.92 0.98 19.67
CA LEU A 371 -2.18 2.38 19.99
C LEU A 371 -1.83 2.76 21.44
N GLY A 372 -1.65 1.78 22.32
CA GLY A 372 -1.44 2.04 23.76
C GLY A 372 -2.73 2.39 24.51
N ILE A 373 -3.89 2.16 23.91
CA ILE A 373 -5.20 2.47 24.49
C ILE A 373 -5.70 1.25 25.26
N THR A 374 -6.04 1.44 26.53
CA THR A 374 -6.66 0.41 27.37
C THR A 374 -8.18 0.43 27.21
N PRO A 375 -8.88 -0.72 27.27
CA PRO A 375 -10.33 -0.75 27.16
C PRO A 375 -10.99 0.00 28.32
N ASN A 376 -12.08 0.72 28.04
CA ASN A 376 -12.83 1.50 29.03
C ASN A 376 -13.81 0.60 29.80
N GLY A 377 -13.76 0.64 31.15
CA GLY A 377 -14.73 -0.06 32.01
C GLY A 377 -14.13 -0.50 33.36
N LEU A 378 -14.98 -0.58 34.39
CA LEU A 378 -14.60 -1.17 35.69
C LEU A 378 -14.25 -2.65 35.47
N ASN A 379 -13.00 -3.04 35.73
CA ASN A 379 -12.41 -4.38 35.50
C ASN A 379 -12.05 -4.77 34.06
N ALA A 380 -11.86 -3.82 33.14
CA ALA A 380 -11.35 -4.14 31.80
C ALA A 380 -9.89 -4.66 31.86
N THR A 381 -9.65 -5.88 31.37
CA THR A 381 -8.29 -6.45 31.14
C THR A 381 -8.10 -6.78 29.66
N SER A 382 -6.89 -6.51 29.14
CA SER A 382 -6.52 -6.88 27.76
C SER A 382 -5.80 -8.24 27.66
N ASP A 383 -5.70 -9.01 28.75
CA ASP A 383 -4.92 -10.26 28.76
C ASP A 383 -5.42 -11.29 27.75
N GLY A 384 -6.75 -11.39 27.58
CA GLY A 384 -7.37 -12.30 26.60
C GLY A 384 -7.01 -11.92 25.16
N GLU A 385 -7.13 -10.64 24.83
CA GLU A 385 -6.80 -10.10 23.51
C GLU A 385 -5.31 -10.30 23.18
N ILE A 386 -4.43 -10.03 24.16
CA ILE A 386 -2.99 -10.23 24.02
C ILE A 386 -2.66 -11.70 23.77
N ARG A 387 -3.35 -12.64 24.43
CA ARG A 387 -3.16 -14.07 24.21
C ARG A 387 -3.57 -14.49 22.79
N VAL A 388 -4.76 -14.09 22.34
CA VAL A 388 -5.24 -14.38 20.97
C VAL A 388 -4.26 -13.82 19.93
N PHE A 389 -3.75 -12.61 20.16
CA PHE A 389 -2.73 -12.02 19.31
C PHE A 389 -1.44 -12.86 19.28
N TYR A 390 -0.97 -13.36 20.42
CA TYR A 390 0.21 -14.22 20.45
C TYR A 390 -0.01 -15.57 19.79
N ASP A 391 -1.22 -16.14 19.87
CA ASP A 391 -1.57 -17.36 19.13
C ASP A 391 -1.55 -17.10 17.61
N TYR A 392 -2.04 -15.94 17.17
CA TYR A 392 -1.94 -15.50 15.78
C TYR A 392 -0.49 -15.33 15.31
N ILE A 393 0.35 -14.66 16.12
CA ILE A 393 1.79 -14.52 15.83
C ILE A 393 2.47 -15.89 15.74
N HIS A 394 2.14 -16.82 16.65
CA HIS A 394 2.68 -18.17 16.62
C HIS A 394 2.25 -18.93 15.36
N ALA A 395 0.99 -18.80 14.92
CA ALA A 395 0.53 -19.39 13.66
C ALA A 395 1.32 -18.84 12.45
N LEU A 396 1.59 -17.53 12.40
CA LEU A 396 2.43 -16.93 11.36
C LEU A 396 3.88 -17.42 11.41
N GLN A 397 4.46 -17.60 12.61
CA GLN A 397 5.79 -18.19 12.76
C GLN A 397 5.83 -19.62 12.19
N GLN A 398 4.79 -20.43 12.45
CA GLN A 398 4.72 -21.80 11.94
C GLN A 398 4.55 -21.84 10.41
N SER A 399 3.75 -20.95 9.83
CA SER A 399 3.49 -20.95 8.39
C SER A 399 4.63 -20.34 7.57
N VAL A 400 5.27 -19.27 8.04
CA VAL A 400 6.26 -18.52 7.27
C VAL A 400 7.70 -18.85 7.68
N PHE A 401 7.98 -19.05 8.97
CA PHE A 401 9.37 -19.17 9.45
C PHE A 401 9.85 -20.60 9.57
N LYS A 402 8.98 -21.57 9.88
CA LYS A 402 9.39 -22.93 10.26
C LYS A 402 10.32 -23.60 9.25
N ASP A 403 9.88 -23.74 8.00
CA ASP A 403 10.64 -24.45 6.97
C ASP A 403 11.85 -23.65 6.52
N ASN A 404 11.68 -22.33 6.41
CA ASN A 404 12.72 -21.39 6.06
C ASN A 404 13.87 -21.39 7.08
N LEU A 405 13.53 -21.43 8.38
CA LEU A 405 14.50 -21.47 9.47
C LEU A 405 15.17 -22.84 9.55
N LYS A 406 14.42 -23.93 9.38
CA LYS A 406 15.00 -25.27 9.27
C LYS A 406 16.07 -25.31 8.19
N ARG A 407 15.75 -24.78 7.00
CA ARG A 407 16.69 -24.72 5.90
C ARG A 407 17.96 -23.92 6.24
N VAL A 408 17.83 -22.77 6.88
CA VAL A 408 18.99 -21.98 7.33
C VAL A 408 19.84 -22.74 8.34
N MET A 409 19.21 -23.39 9.33
CA MET A 409 19.91 -24.21 10.31
C MET A 409 20.63 -25.39 9.66
N ASP A 410 20.00 -26.06 8.69
CA ASP A 410 20.59 -27.18 7.96
C ASP A 410 21.80 -26.70 7.13
N ILE A 411 21.78 -25.48 6.57
CA ILE A 411 22.94 -24.89 5.86
C ILE A 411 24.07 -24.57 6.84
N ILE A 412 23.77 -23.98 7.99
CA ILE A 412 24.78 -23.57 8.98
C ILE A 412 25.48 -24.79 9.60
N GLN A 413 24.80 -25.93 9.67
CA GLN A 413 25.33 -27.18 10.23
C GLN A 413 26.32 -27.91 9.31
N LEU A 414 26.33 -27.62 8.00
CA LEU A 414 27.30 -28.13 7.03
C LEU A 414 28.65 -27.39 7.17
#